data_AF-B2FKV8-F1
#
_entry.id   AF-B2FKV8-F1
#
_cell.length_a   1.000
_cell.length_b   1.000
_cell.length_c   1.000
_cell.angle_alpha   90.00
_cell.angle_beta   90.00
_cell.angle_gamma   90.00
#
_symmetry.space_group_name_H-M   'P 1'
#
loop_
_entity.id
_entity.type
_entity.pdbx_description
1 polymer ?
#
loop_
_entity_poly.entity_id
_entity_poly.type
_entity_poly.pdbx_seq_one_letter_code
_entity_poly.pdbx_strand_id
1 'polypeptide(L)'
;MAKLTLASVDALRTRFADDAACEAALAAFADIAALRTPLRELVEAQHRYLQAEFEVAQVADVLRRDQKYAPVGRPSVHIVQLRKQQAATKQAALIARQVVAQAAQTFVRVSGLAVKAKQSPSEACVAWLGALR
;
A
#
# COMPACT_ATOMS: atom_id res chain seq x y z
N MET A 1 -9.59 -12.38 -8.99
CA MET A 1 -9.70 -11.42 -7.87
C MET A 1 -9.31 -10.06 -8.39
N ALA A 2 -10.15 -9.03 -8.21
CA ALA A 2 -9.80 -7.69 -8.62
C ALA A 2 -8.63 -7.18 -7.77
N LYS A 3 -7.61 -6.60 -8.41
CA LYS A 3 -6.44 -6.04 -7.73
C LYS A 3 -6.85 -4.75 -7.03
N LEU A 4 -6.45 -4.55 -5.78
CA LEU A 4 -6.61 -3.26 -5.11
C LEU A 4 -5.76 -2.21 -5.84
N THR A 5 -6.42 -1.12 -6.22
CA THR A 5 -5.84 0.05 -6.87
C THR A 5 -5.71 1.19 -5.86
N LEU A 6 -4.84 2.15 -6.14
CA LEU A 6 -4.69 3.34 -5.29
C LEU A 6 -6.04 4.06 -5.10
N ALA A 7 -6.80 4.26 -6.19
CA ALA A 7 -8.12 4.89 -6.15
C ALA A 7 -9.13 4.11 -5.29
N SER A 8 -9.16 2.78 -5.40
CA SER A 8 -10.06 1.97 -4.56
C SER A 8 -9.68 2.02 -3.07
N VAL A 9 -8.39 2.08 -2.75
CA VAL A 9 -7.93 2.19 -1.36
C VAL A 9 -8.22 3.58 -0.81
N ASP A 10 -8.05 4.62 -1.63
CA ASP A 10 -8.38 5.99 -1.23
C ASP A 10 -9.88 6.15 -0.95
N ALA A 11 -10.74 5.56 -1.79
CA ALA A 11 -12.18 5.52 -1.54
C ALA A 11 -12.53 4.80 -0.22
N LEU A 12 -11.88 3.66 0.07
CA LEU A 12 -12.03 2.97 1.35
C LEU A 12 -11.54 3.83 2.53
N ARG A 13 -10.42 4.54 2.35
CA ARG A 13 -9.87 5.45 3.37
C ARG A 13 -10.85 6.57 3.70
N THR A 14 -11.40 7.24 2.69
CA THR A 14 -12.41 8.29 2.88
C THR A 14 -13.67 7.73 3.53
N ARG A 15 -14.14 6.55 3.09
CA ARG A 15 -15.31 5.88 3.68
C ARG A 15 -15.10 5.55 5.16
N PHE A 16 -13.95 5.01 5.54
CA PHE A 16 -13.67 4.62 6.93
C PHE A 16 -13.24 5.79 7.84
N ALA A 17 -13.19 7.02 7.32
CA ALA A 17 -13.15 8.22 8.16
C ALA A 17 -14.45 8.39 8.95
N ASP A 18 -15.58 7.91 8.42
CA ASP A 18 -16.84 7.78 9.14
C ASP A 18 -16.83 6.52 10.03
N ASP A 19 -17.12 6.70 11.33
CA ASP A 19 -17.18 5.62 12.31
C ASP A 19 -18.31 4.62 11.96
N ALA A 20 -19.48 5.09 11.50
CA ALA A 20 -20.60 4.20 11.19
C ALA A 20 -20.29 3.28 10.00
N ALA A 21 -19.68 3.83 8.95
CA ALA A 21 -19.23 3.05 7.80
C ALA A 21 -18.10 2.06 8.16
N CYS A 22 -17.21 2.42 9.08
CA CYS A 22 -16.16 1.55 9.62
C CYS A 22 -16.76 0.38 10.41
N GLU A 23 -17.69 0.66 11.33
CA GLU A 23 -18.38 -0.36 12.12
C GLU A 23 -19.22 -1.30 11.25
N ALA A 24 -19.90 -0.77 10.22
CA ALA A 24 -20.65 -1.56 9.26
C ALA A 24 -19.76 -2.55 8.48
N ALA A 25 -18.55 -2.15 8.10
CA ALA A 25 -17.60 -3.04 7.44
C ALA A 25 -17.03 -4.12 8.38
N LEU A 26 -17.03 -3.85 9.69
CA LEU A 26 -16.54 -4.75 10.73
C LEU A 26 -17.64 -5.62 11.36
N ALA A 27 -18.90 -5.48 10.93
CA ALA A 27 -20.07 -6.13 11.56
C ALA A 27 -19.99 -7.67 11.63
N ALA A 28 -19.15 -8.30 10.80
CA ALA A 28 -18.92 -9.74 10.82
C ALA A 28 -17.92 -10.22 11.91
N PHE A 29 -17.27 -9.30 12.62
CA PHE A 29 -16.28 -9.61 13.66
C PHE A 29 -16.84 -9.41 15.06
N ALA A 30 -16.29 -10.14 16.03
CA ALA A 30 -16.78 -10.17 17.40
C ALA A 30 -16.54 -8.85 18.17
N ASP A 31 -15.38 -8.21 17.99
CA ASP A 31 -15.01 -6.98 18.68
C ASP A 31 -14.75 -5.83 17.69
N ILE A 32 -15.84 -5.17 17.29
CA ILE A 32 -15.81 -4.05 16.37
C ILE A 32 -15.00 -2.87 16.94
N ALA A 33 -15.16 -2.60 18.25
CA ALA A 33 -14.52 -1.46 18.89
C ALA A 33 -12.99 -1.57 18.86
N ALA A 34 -12.45 -2.76 19.15
CA ALA A 34 -11.02 -3.03 19.09
C ALA A 34 -10.46 -3.02 17.65
N LEU A 35 -11.30 -3.19 16.63
CA LEU A 35 -10.89 -3.31 15.23
C LEU A 35 -10.91 -2.01 14.44
N ARG A 36 -11.57 -0.95 14.94
CA ARG A 36 -11.63 0.36 14.26
C ARG A 36 -10.26 0.93 13.95
N THR A 37 -9.39 1.03 14.95
CA THR A 37 -8.04 1.57 14.78
C THR A 37 -7.17 0.68 13.88
N PRO A 38 -7.07 -0.65 14.12
CA PRO A 38 -6.34 -1.54 13.21
C PRO A 38 -6.81 -1.49 11.75
N LEU A 39 -8.11 -1.35 11.49
CA LEU A 39 -8.65 -1.24 10.13
C LEU A 39 -8.17 0.05 9.46
N ARG A 40 -8.26 1.19 10.15
CA ARG A 40 -7.80 2.48 9.64
C ARG A 40 -6.30 2.48 9.35
N GLU A 41 -5.51 1.92 10.26
CA GLU A 41 -4.05 1.76 10.09
C GLU A 41 -3.71 0.88 8.90
N LEU A 42 -4.42 -0.23 8.72
CA LEU A 42 -4.23 -1.14 7.57
C LEU A 42 -4.53 -0.44 6.25
N VAL A 43 -5.64 0.28 6.15
CA VAL A 43 -6.04 0.98 4.92
C VAL A 43 -5.09 2.13 4.60
N GLU A 44 -4.67 2.89 5.60
CA GLU A 44 -3.69 3.97 5.42
C GLU A 44 -2.30 3.42 5.03
N ALA A 45 -1.85 2.32 5.65
CA ALA A 45 -0.61 1.66 5.24
C ALA A 45 -0.68 1.16 3.79
N GLN A 46 -1.81 0.56 3.40
CA GLN A 46 -2.03 0.09 2.03
C GLN A 46 -2.04 1.23 1.02
N HIS A 47 -2.64 2.37 1.38
CA HIS A 47 -2.63 3.59 0.56
C HIS A 47 -1.20 4.07 0.34
N ARG A 48 -0.43 4.25 1.41
CA ARG A 48 0.98 4.69 1.35
C ARG A 48 1.86 3.76 0.52
N TYR A 49 1.67 2.46 0.65
CA TYR A 49 2.40 1.49 -0.16
C TYR A 49 2.09 1.64 -1.66
N LEU A 50 0.82 1.74 -2.04
CA LEU A 50 0.43 1.92 -3.44
C LEU A 50 0.90 3.28 -4.01
N GLN A 51 0.88 4.33 -3.18
CA GLN A 51 1.43 5.63 -3.52
C GLN A 51 2.95 5.55 -3.77
N ALA A 52 3.69 4.87 -2.90
CA ALA A 52 5.13 4.69 -3.06
C ALA A 52 5.49 3.88 -4.32
N GLU A 53 4.72 2.83 -4.64
CA GLU A 53 4.90 2.06 -5.88
C GLU A 53 4.65 2.94 -7.12
N PHE A 54 3.65 3.82 -7.07
CA PHE A 54 3.36 4.76 -8.14
C PHE A 54 4.50 5.78 -8.32
N GLU A 55 5.06 6.31 -7.24
CA GLU A 55 6.22 7.22 -7.28
C GLU A 55 7.47 6.55 -7.84
N VAL A 56 7.73 5.29 -7.46
CA VAL A 56 8.83 4.48 -8.03
C VAL A 56 8.67 4.36 -9.55
N ALA A 57 7.46 4.07 -10.02
CA ALA A 57 7.17 3.97 -11.46
C ALA A 57 7.39 5.31 -12.18
N GLN A 58 6.93 6.43 -11.61
CA GLN A 58 7.14 7.76 -12.20
C GLN A 58 8.62 8.10 -12.33
N VAL A 59 9.41 7.90 -11.27
CA VAL A 59 10.86 8.20 -11.30
C VAL A 59 11.58 7.28 -12.29
N ALA A 60 11.20 6.00 -12.36
CA ALA A 60 11.75 5.08 -13.34
C ALA A 60 11.44 5.51 -14.79
N ASP A 61 10.24 6.04 -15.04
CA ASP A 61 9.82 6.52 -16.36
C ASP A 61 10.55 7.79 -16.78
N VAL A 62 10.75 8.74 -15.87
CA VAL A 62 11.59 9.93 -16.11
C VAL A 62 13.02 9.50 -16.39
N LEU A 63 13.61 8.66 -15.54
CA LEU A 63 14.99 8.19 -15.71
C LEU A 63 15.19 7.47 -17.05
N ARG A 64 14.25 6.62 -17.46
CA ARG A 64 14.28 5.91 -18.75
C ARG A 64 14.21 6.86 -19.94
N ARG A 65 13.34 7.88 -19.88
CA ARG A 65 13.24 8.91 -20.92
C ARG A 65 14.53 9.71 -21.03
N ASP A 66 15.06 10.18 -19.91
CA ASP A 66 16.23 11.05 -19.91
C ASP A 66 17.50 10.28 -20.30
N GLN A 67 17.62 9.00 -19.90
CA GLN A 67 18.72 8.15 -20.34
C GLN A 67 18.69 7.84 -21.83
N LYS A 68 17.50 7.72 -22.45
CA LYS A 68 17.36 7.43 -23.88
C LYS A 68 17.99 8.52 -24.76
N TYR A 69 17.94 9.77 -24.31
CA TYR A 69 18.44 10.93 -25.05
C TYR A 69 19.73 11.50 -24.47
N ALA A 70 20.34 10.84 -23.48
CA ALA A 70 21.59 11.27 -22.89
C ALA A 70 22.75 11.08 -23.90
N PRO A 71 23.65 12.06 -24.05
CA PRO A 71 24.80 11.94 -24.94
C PRO A 71 25.75 10.83 -24.45
N VAL A 72 26.43 10.19 -25.40
CA VAL A 72 27.44 9.16 -25.12
C VAL A 72 28.61 9.79 -24.37
N GLY A 73 28.93 9.28 -23.18
CA GLY A 73 30.02 9.82 -22.34
C GLY A 73 29.68 9.84 -20.85
N ARG A 74 30.24 10.82 -20.12
CA ARG A 74 30.01 10.96 -18.68
C ARG A 74 28.53 11.29 -18.41
N PRO A 75 27.83 10.57 -17.51
CA PRO A 75 26.46 10.90 -17.13
C PRO A 75 26.33 12.33 -16.60
N SER A 76 25.27 13.02 -16.98
CA SER A 76 24.96 14.34 -16.44
C SER A 76 24.63 14.25 -14.95
N VAL A 77 24.85 15.35 -14.23
CA VAL A 77 24.48 15.47 -12.80
C VAL A 77 23.01 15.14 -12.58
N HIS A 78 22.14 15.57 -13.50
CA HIS A 78 20.71 15.27 -13.50
C HIS A 78 20.41 13.77 -13.52
N ILE A 79 21.04 12.99 -14.42
CA ILE A 79 20.87 11.53 -14.48
C ILE A 79 21.35 10.86 -13.18
N VAL A 80 22.43 11.37 -12.58
CA VAL A 80 22.92 10.87 -11.29
C VAL A 80 21.93 11.16 -10.17
N GLN A 81 21.34 12.36 -10.14
CA GLN A 81 20.30 12.74 -9.18
C GLN A 81 19.05 11.86 -9.33
N LEU A 82 18.58 11.63 -10.55
CA LEU A 82 17.43 10.74 -10.81
C LEU A 82 17.69 9.31 -10.35
N ARG A 83 18.92 8.78 -10.50
CA ARG A 83 19.28 7.46 -9.95
C ARG A 83 19.24 7.42 -8.42
N LYS A 84 19.76 8.47 -7.77
CA LYS A 84 19.68 8.61 -6.30
C LYS A 84 18.22 8.67 -5.84
N GLN A 85 17.40 9.45 -6.53
CA GLN A 85 15.97 9.54 -6.27
C GLN A 85 15.29 8.19 -6.43
N GLN A 86 15.59 7.46 -7.51
CA GLN A 86 15.03 6.12 -7.74
C GLN A 86 15.41 5.14 -6.63
N ALA A 87 16.64 5.18 -6.14
CA ALA A 87 17.08 4.35 -5.02
C ALA A 87 16.31 4.72 -3.73
N ALA A 88 16.15 6.01 -3.46
CA ALA A 88 15.40 6.50 -2.30
C ALA A 88 13.92 6.11 -2.34
N THR A 89 13.24 6.27 -3.49
CA THR A 89 11.82 5.89 -3.61
C THR A 89 11.62 4.38 -3.53
N LYS A 90 12.53 3.58 -4.09
CA LYS A 90 12.51 2.11 -3.92
C LYS A 90 12.65 1.71 -2.45
N GLN A 91 13.55 2.36 -1.71
CA GLN A 91 13.70 2.10 -0.27
C GLN A 91 12.43 2.48 0.49
N ALA A 92 11.81 3.62 0.18
CA ALA A 92 10.55 4.04 0.78
C ALA A 92 9.41 3.03 0.50
N ALA A 93 9.30 2.50 -0.72
CA ALA A 93 8.32 1.48 -1.08
C ALA A 93 8.55 0.16 -0.30
N LEU A 94 9.80 -0.26 -0.11
CA LEU A 94 10.13 -1.43 0.72
C LEU A 94 9.72 -1.24 2.19
N ILE A 95 9.99 -0.07 2.76
CA ILE A 95 9.56 0.28 4.12
C ILE A 95 8.02 0.28 4.21
N ALA A 96 7.33 0.92 3.25
CA ALA A 96 5.87 0.93 3.22
C ALA A 96 5.28 -0.49 3.13
N ARG A 97 5.92 -1.39 2.35
CA ARG A 97 5.52 -2.81 2.29
C ARG A 97 5.65 -3.51 3.64
N GLN A 98 6.73 -3.24 4.39
CA GLN A 98 6.90 -3.80 5.74
C GLN A 98 5.84 -3.27 6.70
N VAL A 99 5.50 -1.98 6.64
CA VAL A 99 4.43 -1.38 7.44
C VAL A 99 3.08 -2.02 7.13
N VAL A 100 2.75 -2.27 5.85
CA VAL A 100 1.54 -3.03 5.47
C VAL A 100 1.53 -4.42 6.08
N ALA A 101 2.66 -5.14 6.04
CA ALA A 101 2.75 -6.47 6.63
C ALA A 101 2.51 -6.46 8.14
N GLN A 102 3.06 -5.48 8.86
CA GLN A 102 2.84 -5.31 10.30
C GLN A 102 1.38 -4.96 10.61
N ALA A 103 0.79 -4.01 9.89
CA ALA A 103 -0.61 -3.63 10.07
C ALA A 103 -1.56 -4.80 9.77
N ALA A 104 -1.30 -5.55 8.70
CA ALA A 104 -2.08 -6.73 8.34
C ALA A 104 -1.96 -7.84 9.39
N GLN A 105 -0.75 -8.10 9.90
CA GLN A 105 -0.54 -9.06 10.98
C GLN A 105 -1.31 -8.68 12.25
N THR A 106 -1.31 -7.39 12.62
CA THR A 106 -2.08 -6.87 13.75
C THR A 106 -3.58 -7.04 13.52
N PHE A 107 -4.08 -6.64 12.35
CA PHE A 107 -5.49 -6.77 12.01
C PHE A 107 -5.96 -8.23 12.05
N VAL A 108 -5.24 -9.16 11.41
CA VAL A 108 -5.57 -10.60 11.41
C VAL A 108 -5.59 -11.16 12.83
N ARG A 109 -4.60 -10.81 13.66
CA ARG A 109 -4.51 -11.28 15.04
C ARG A 109 -5.69 -10.82 15.90
N VAL A 110 -6.12 -9.56 15.75
CA VAL A 110 -7.22 -9.00 16.55
C VAL A 110 -8.59 -9.45 16.02
N SER A 111 -8.74 -9.54 14.70
CA SER A 111 -10.02 -9.86 14.04
C SER A 111 -10.33 -11.36 14.00
N GLY A 112 -9.31 -12.20 14.08
CA GLY A 112 -9.45 -13.63 13.78
C GLY A 112 -9.77 -13.90 12.31
N LEU A 113 -9.49 -12.93 11.40
CA LEU A 113 -9.70 -13.09 9.96
C LEU A 113 -9.03 -14.39 9.48
N ALA A 114 -9.81 -15.25 8.82
CA ALA A 114 -9.32 -16.51 8.30
C ALA A 114 -8.26 -16.28 7.20
N VAL A 115 -7.03 -16.74 7.46
CA VAL A 115 -5.92 -16.75 6.49
C VAL A 115 -5.80 -18.16 5.92
N LYS A 116 -5.88 -18.29 4.59
CA LYS A 116 -5.74 -19.60 3.93
C LYS A 116 -4.31 -20.14 4.09
N ALA A 117 -4.17 -21.46 4.03
CA ALA A 117 -2.84 -22.08 4.01
C ALA A 117 -1.99 -21.49 2.87
N LYS A 118 -0.73 -21.15 3.16
CA LYS A 118 0.23 -20.50 2.25
C LYS A 118 -0.11 -19.05 1.84
N GLN A 119 -1.16 -18.46 2.39
CA GLN A 119 -1.48 -17.05 2.20
C GLN A 119 -0.82 -16.22 3.31
N SER A 120 -0.21 -15.10 2.94
CA SER A 120 0.28 -14.14 3.93
C SER A 120 -0.87 -13.32 4.53
N PRO A 121 -0.74 -12.79 5.77
CA PRO A 121 -1.71 -11.88 6.37
C PRO A 121 -2.03 -10.68 5.45
N SER A 122 -1.02 -10.09 4.80
CA SER A 122 -1.20 -8.98 3.86
C SER A 122 -2.08 -9.38 2.68
N GLU A 123 -1.87 -10.56 2.08
CA GLU A 123 -2.69 -11.04 0.96
C GLU A 123 -4.13 -11.34 1.38
N ALA A 124 -4.34 -11.85 2.60
CA ALA A 124 -5.68 -12.07 3.16
C ALA A 124 -6.41 -10.74 3.36
N CYS A 125 -5.74 -9.75 3.96
CA CYS A 125 -6.27 -8.40 4.12
C CYS A 125 -6.59 -7.72 2.79
N VAL A 126 -5.69 -7.82 1.80
CA VAL A 126 -5.94 -7.29 0.44
C VAL A 126 -7.15 -7.97 -0.19
N ALA A 127 -7.28 -9.29 -0.10
CA ALA A 127 -8.44 -9.99 -0.64
C ALA A 127 -9.75 -9.55 0.05
N TRP A 128 -9.72 -9.38 1.37
CA TRP A 128 -10.87 -8.93 2.17
C TRP A 128 -11.24 -7.47 1.87
N LEU A 129 -10.29 -6.53 1.88
CA LEU A 129 -10.52 -5.14 1.48
C LEU A 129 -11.05 -5.02 0.05
N GLY A 130 -10.59 -5.88 -0.86
CA GLY A 130 -11.08 -5.95 -2.23
C GLY A 130 -12.53 -6.44 -2.35
N ALA A 131 -13.07 -7.11 -1.34
CA ALA A 131 -14.47 -7.52 -1.27
C ALA A 131 -15.39 -6.44 -0.65
N LEU A 132 -14.84 -5.43 0.01
CA LEU A 132 -15.59 -4.31 0.63
C LEU A 132 -15.83 -3.12 -0.31
N ARG A 133 -15.14 -3.12 -1.45
CA ARG A 133 -15.21 -2.05 -2.46
C ARG A 133 -16.58 -1.98 -3.13
#